data_AF-A0A956BIB4-F1
#
_entry.id   AF-A0A956BIB4-F1
#
_cell.length_a   1.000
_cell.length_b   1.000
_cell.length_c   1.000
_cell.angle_alpha   90.00
_cell.angle_beta   90.00
_cell.angle_gamma   90.00
#
_symmetry.space_group_name_H-M   'P 1'
#
loop_
_entity.id
_entity.type
_entity.pdbx_description
1 polymer ?
#
loop_
_entity_poly.entity_id
_entity_poly.type
_entity_poly.pdbx_seq_one_letter_code
_entity_poly.pdbx_strand_id
1 'polypeptide(L)'
;LVKYVFDALSERLYSVNEMYRVITSYVYPGATITLPNFRNWWDWVQASGMLKYIGIRWGPGENIELVEEYLREIDIEEILEDEEDEGYEEEEYYEEEDPEEYAEPEEDDGPPGGVPDFDEEPVRSRPARSAEASQSRPAVSAPEASFEPMAAQRVALRLRAVAEIQEVQKVLELDPEAAEAAERSAALDEAELAQNLEGMTDLCKTSALSPLSLLDLRVAPSDFNKRAKGSKSFFLYRALVAGTAALRPYRGFVGNSGPSHTPESRFRVLDESGALSRHFEENQSLDLVIASLVQAGYGDRPDVLALAPAMALAKQACDDRDKWASDIGKKKKAEKVWEEVYQELHSGFFDLELIWLVRECARYELWAVEGLLDTAVVPTQDTLDAAFRVGLLPLPYCGDFAALLHASRTLTGFFGQDLGWEAGILHFASQTGCAYHCPNRFSCSYFCREKLRR
;
A
#
# COMPACT_ATOMS: atom_id res chain seq x y z
N LEU A 1 0.07 -20.90 -18.60
CA LEU A 1 -1.10 -20.00 -18.70
C LEU A 1 -0.91 -18.84 -19.69
N VAL A 2 0.04 -17.93 -19.44
CA VAL A 2 0.20 -16.68 -20.21
C VAL A 2 0.33 -16.93 -21.72
N LYS A 3 1.22 -17.86 -22.10
CA LYS A 3 1.42 -18.27 -23.50
C LYS A 3 0.14 -18.73 -24.19
N TYR A 4 -0.58 -19.70 -23.61
CA TYR A 4 -1.85 -20.19 -24.15
C TYR A 4 -2.90 -19.08 -24.38
N VAL A 5 -2.98 -18.11 -23.47
CA VAL A 5 -3.92 -16.98 -23.63
C VAL A 5 -3.54 -16.13 -24.84
N PHE A 6 -2.26 -15.82 -25.00
CA PHE A 6 -1.82 -14.97 -26.12
C PHE A 6 -1.78 -15.70 -27.46
N ASP A 7 -1.44 -16.99 -27.47
CA ASP A 7 -1.55 -17.83 -28.68
C ASP A 7 -3.01 -17.86 -29.14
N ALA A 8 -3.96 -18.10 -28.23
CA ALA A 8 -5.39 -18.06 -28.55
C ALA A 8 -5.83 -16.66 -29.05
N LEU A 9 -5.40 -15.58 -28.37
CA LEU A 9 -5.74 -14.20 -28.79
C LEU A 9 -5.15 -13.81 -30.14
N SER A 10 -4.05 -14.42 -30.55
CA SER A 10 -3.44 -14.21 -31.86
C SER A 10 -4.28 -14.78 -33.00
N GLU A 11 -5.00 -15.87 -32.73
CA GLU A 11 -5.90 -16.51 -33.71
C GLU A 11 -7.26 -15.84 -33.79
N ARG A 12 -7.81 -15.39 -32.65
CA ARG A 12 -9.18 -14.85 -32.57
C ARG A 12 -9.38 -13.95 -31.36
N LEU A 13 -10.35 -13.04 -31.48
CA LEU A 13 -10.83 -12.23 -30.35
C LEU A 13 -11.75 -13.03 -29.40
N TYR A 14 -11.53 -12.88 -28.09
CA TYR A 14 -12.31 -13.57 -27.03
C TYR A 14 -12.90 -12.61 -26.01
N SER A 15 -14.07 -12.93 -25.46
CA SER A 15 -14.50 -12.36 -24.18
C SER A 15 -13.77 -13.06 -23.01
N VAL A 16 -13.71 -12.42 -21.84
CA VAL A 16 -13.02 -12.97 -20.65
C VAL A 16 -13.54 -14.36 -20.28
N ASN A 17 -14.87 -14.55 -20.28
CA ASN A 17 -15.47 -15.85 -19.94
C ASN A 17 -15.28 -16.90 -21.05
N GLU A 18 -15.23 -16.51 -22.33
CA GLU A 18 -14.89 -17.43 -23.42
C GLU A 18 -13.43 -17.87 -23.31
N MET A 19 -12.50 -16.95 -23.05
CA MET A 19 -11.09 -17.30 -22.87
C MET A 19 -10.88 -18.20 -21.66
N TYR A 20 -11.51 -17.88 -20.52
CA TYR A 20 -11.47 -18.75 -19.35
C TYR A 20 -11.91 -20.18 -19.68
N ARG A 21 -13.01 -20.33 -20.45
CA ARG A 21 -13.47 -21.64 -20.92
C ARG A 21 -12.45 -22.29 -21.85
N VAL A 22 -11.83 -21.56 -22.78
CA VAL A 22 -10.79 -22.12 -23.67
C VAL A 22 -9.63 -22.68 -22.84
N ILE A 23 -9.08 -21.90 -21.94
CA ILE A 23 -7.94 -22.31 -21.11
C ILE A 23 -8.29 -23.50 -20.21
N THR A 24 -9.47 -23.46 -19.56
CA THR A 24 -9.92 -24.54 -18.66
C THR A 24 -10.41 -25.79 -19.39
N SER A 25 -10.83 -25.67 -20.65
CA SER A 25 -11.35 -26.81 -21.44
C SER A 25 -10.29 -27.54 -22.24
N TYR A 26 -9.18 -26.87 -22.60
CA TYR A 26 -8.27 -27.41 -23.62
C TYR A 26 -6.84 -27.69 -23.17
N VAL A 27 -6.23 -26.95 -22.24
CA VAL A 27 -4.75 -27.07 -22.12
C VAL A 27 -4.14 -26.66 -20.79
N TYR A 28 -4.72 -27.05 -19.65
CA TYR A 28 -4.00 -26.88 -18.39
C TYR A 28 -3.94 -28.19 -17.60
N PRO A 29 -2.93 -29.04 -17.86
CA PRO A 29 -2.54 -30.10 -16.94
C PRO A 29 -1.90 -29.40 -15.72
N GLY A 30 -2.73 -29.06 -14.74
CA GLY A 30 -2.33 -28.31 -13.56
C GLY A 30 -3.51 -27.92 -12.69
N ALA A 31 -3.25 -27.25 -11.58
CA ALA A 31 -4.31 -26.77 -10.69
C ALA A 31 -5.27 -25.85 -11.47
N THR A 32 -6.56 -26.18 -11.42
CA THR A 32 -7.59 -25.41 -12.12
C THR A 32 -7.63 -23.97 -11.59
N ILE A 33 -7.33 -23.00 -12.45
CA ILE A 33 -7.49 -21.59 -12.08
C ILE A 33 -8.98 -21.27 -11.91
N THR A 34 -9.34 -20.63 -10.81
CA THR A 34 -10.73 -20.19 -10.59
C THR A 34 -11.06 -18.96 -11.44
N LEU A 35 -12.32 -18.79 -11.81
CA LEU A 35 -12.77 -17.65 -12.61
C LEU A 35 -12.44 -16.27 -11.98
N PRO A 36 -12.60 -16.06 -10.65
CA PRO A 36 -12.18 -14.81 -10.01
C PRO A 36 -10.68 -14.53 -10.16
N ASN A 37 -9.82 -15.54 -9.94
CA ASN A 37 -8.38 -15.39 -10.08
C ASN A 37 -7.99 -15.09 -11.53
N PHE A 38 -8.63 -15.76 -12.49
CA PHE A 38 -8.42 -15.49 -13.91
C PHE A 38 -8.83 -14.05 -14.29
N ARG A 39 -9.93 -13.53 -13.74
CA ARG A 39 -10.36 -12.14 -13.97
C ARG A 39 -9.39 -11.12 -13.38
N ASN A 40 -8.91 -11.35 -12.15
CA ASN A 40 -7.90 -10.47 -11.54
C ASN A 40 -6.62 -10.42 -12.36
N TRP A 41 -6.17 -11.59 -12.84
CA TRP A 41 -5.04 -11.67 -13.78
C TRP A 41 -5.34 -10.96 -15.09
N TRP A 42 -6.52 -11.15 -15.67
CA TRP A 42 -6.96 -10.49 -16.90
C TRP A 42 -6.92 -8.96 -16.80
N ASP A 43 -7.43 -8.41 -15.70
CA ASP A 43 -7.45 -6.98 -15.43
C ASP A 43 -6.02 -6.43 -15.31
N TRP A 44 -5.09 -7.20 -14.72
CA TRP A 44 -3.68 -6.84 -14.65
C TRP A 44 -3.02 -6.81 -16.05
N VAL A 45 -3.26 -7.83 -16.88
CA VAL A 45 -2.73 -7.89 -18.26
C VAL A 45 -3.35 -6.80 -19.16
N GLN A 46 -4.61 -6.45 -18.92
CA GLN A 46 -5.22 -5.28 -19.54
C GLN A 46 -4.52 -3.99 -19.10
N ALA A 47 -4.30 -3.81 -17.80
CA ALA A 47 -3.66 -2.61 -17.25
C ALA A 47 -2.21 -2.45 -17.72
N SER A 48 -1.51 -3.55 -18.03
CA SER A 48 -0.16 -3.51 -18.61
C SER A 48 -0.13 -3.13 -20.09
N GLY A 49 -1.30 -2.97 -20.74
CA GLY A 49 -1.41 -2.64 -22.16
C GLY A 49 -1.14 -3.82 -23.11
N MET A 50 -1.00 -5.03 -22.57
CA MET A 50 -0.81 -6.25 -23.38
C MET A 50 -2.13 -6.75 -23.98
N LEU A 51 -3.29 -6.30 -23.47
CA LEU A 51 -4.60 -6.53 -24.06
C LEU A 51 -5.24 -5.22 -24.53
N LYS A 52 -5.96 -5.28 -25.64
CA LYS A 52 -6.76 -4.18 -26.17
C LYS A 52 -8.21 -4.62 -26.36
N TYR A 53 -9.12 -3.75 -25.95
CA TYR A 53 -10.55 -3.98 -26.13
C TYR A 53 -10.95 -3.60 -27.57
N ILE A 54 -11.46 -4.58 -28.32
CA ILE A 54 -11.86 -4.46 -29.73
C ILE A 54 -13.34 -4.85 -29.85
N GLY A 55 -14.21 -3.84 -29.87
CA GLY A 55 -15.66 -4.04 -29.95
C GLY A 55 -16.24 -4.57 -28.64
N ILE A 56 -16.59 -5.86 -28.60
CA ILE A 56 -17.11 -6.56 -27.41
C ILE A 56 -16.15 -7.65 -26.90
N ARG A 57 -14.94 -7.69 -27.44
CA ARG A 57 -13.96 -8.75 -27.21
C ARG A 57 -12.57 -8.15 -27.02
N TRP A 58 -11.65 -8.98 -26.59
CA TRP A 58 -10.25 -8.63 -26.37
C TRP A 58 -9.39 -9.23 -27.47
N GLY A 59 -8.33 -8.50 -27.80
CA GLY A 59 -7.23 -8.95 -28.64
C GLY A 59 -5.89 -8.50 -28.07
N PRO A 60 -4.77 -8.83 -28.73
CA PRO A 60 -3.45 -8.35 -28.36
C PRO A 60 -3.40 -6.81 -28.38
N GLY A 61 -2.78 -6.24 -27.35
CA GLY A 61 -2.47 -4.82 -27.25
C GLY A 61 -1.08 -4.48 -27.79
N GLU A 62 -0.77 -3.19 -27.85
CA GLU A 62 0.48 -2.70 -28.47
C GLU A 62 1.73 -3.17 -27.69
N ASN A 63 1.60 -3.44 -26.39
CA ASN A 63 2.73 -3.90 -25.58
C ASN A 63 3.02 -5.41 -25.72
N ILE A 64 2.22 -6.17 -26.47
CA ILE A 64 2.49 -7.61 -26.65
C ILE A 64 3.79 -7.84 -27.42
N GLU A 65 4.12 -6.96 -28.36
CA GLU A 65 5.32 -7.06 -29.20
C GLU A 65 6.61 -7.10 -28.36
N LEU A 66 6.58 -6.53 -27.14
CA LEU A 66 7.72 -6.52 -26.22
C LEU A 66 8.02 -7.89 -25.59
N VAL A 67 7.04 -8.78 -25.55
CA VAL A 67 7.16 -10.11 -24.91
C VAL A 67 6.87 -11.25 -25.89
N GLU A 68 6.49 -10.95 -27.12
CA GLU A 68 6.10 -11.95 -28.12
C GLU A 68 7.25 -12.90 -28.47
N GLU A 69 8.47 -12.38 -28.61
CA GLU A 69 9.66 -13.21 -28.87
C GLU A 69 9.91 -14.19 -27.73
N TYR A 70 9.85 -13.71 -26.48
CA TYR A 70 9.97 -14.55 -25.28
C TYR A 70 8.85 -15.59 -25.19
N LEU A 71 7.60 -15.21 -25.47
CA LEU A 71 6.47 -16.14 -25.45
C LEU A 71 6.58 -17.23 -26.53
N ARG A 72 7.27 -16.97 -27.66
CA ARG A 72 7.53 -18.00 -28.67
C ARG A 72 8.63 -18.97 -28.25
N GLU A 73 9.61 -18.51 -27.47
CA GLU A 73 10.73 -19.33 -26.99
C GLU A 73 10.34 -20.30 -25.87
N ILE A 74 9.25 -20.02 -25.13
CA ILE A 74 8.74 -20.95 -24.12
C ILE A 74 8.24 -22.22 -24.82
N ASP A 75 8.99 -23.31 -24.67
CA ASP A 75 8.55 -24.65 -25.03
C ASP A 75 7.67 -25.21 -23.91
N ILE A 76 6.38 -25.41 -24.22
CA ILE A 76 5.43 -25.90 -23.22
C ILE A 76 5.55 -27.41 -23.05
N GLU A 77 5.99 -28.13 -24.08
CA GLU A 77 6.16 -29.58 -23.99
C GLU A 77 7.31 -29.88 -23.02
N GLU A 78 8.42 -29.14 -23.10
CA GLU A 78 9.55 -29.24 -22.17
C GLU A 78 9.14 -28.98 -20.70
N ILE A 79 8.40 -27.91 -20.42
CA ILE A 79 7.96 -27.57 -19.05
C ILE A 79 7.03 -28.66 -18.48
N LEU A 80 6.15 -29.22 -19.30
CA LEU A 80 5.23 -30.26 -18.85
C LEU A 80 5.93 -31.61 -18.66
N GLU A 81 6.94 -31.92 -19.48
CA GLU A 81 7.79 -33.09 -19.29
C GLU A 81 8.60 -32.98 -17.99
N ASP A 82 9.15 -31.80 -17.68
CA ASP A 82 9.86 -31.56 -16.41
C ASP A 82 8.95 -31.71 -15.17
N GLU A 83 7.70 -31.24 -15.24
CA GLU A 83 6.71 -31.41 -14.15
C GLU A 83 6.24 -32.86 -13.96
N GLU A 84 6.22 -33.68 -15.02
CA GLU A 84 5.92 -35.11 -14.94
C GLU A 84 7.11 -35.90 -14.33
N ASP A 85 8.35 -35.52 -14.66
CA ASP A 85 9.56 -36.17 -14.16
C ASP A 85 9.93 -35.75 -12.72
N GLU A 86 9.55 -34.54 -12.29
CA GLU A 86 9.57 -34.12 -10.86
C GLU A 86 8.44 -34.75 -10.03
N GLY A 87 7.94 -35.91 -10.49
CA GLY A 87 6.91 -36.74 -9.88
C GLY A 87 6.85 -36.56 -8.37
N TYR A 88 5.78 -35.90 -7.94
CA TYR A 88 5.34 -35.84 -6.55
C TYR A 88 5.65 -37.18 -5.91
N GLU A 89 6.65 -37.24 -5.02
CA GLU A 89 6.76 -38.33 -4.07
C GLU A 89 5.40 -38.30 -3.36
N GLU A 90 4.49 -39.20 -3.77
CA GLU A 90 3.22 -39.43 -3.09
C GLU A 90 3.62 -39.72 -1.64
N GLU A 91 3.57 -38.70 -0.79
CA GLU A 91 3.60 -38.89 0.65
C GLU A 91 2.43 -39.83 0.92
N GLU A 92 2.76 -41.10 1.17
CA GLU A 92 1.80 -42.16 1.52
C GLU A 92 0.91 -41.59 2.63
N TYR A 93 -0.28 -41.16 2.21
CA TYR A 93 -1.28 -40.61 3.10
C TYR A 93 -1.75 -41.79 3.95
N TYR A 94 -1.21 -41.91 5.16
CA TYR A 94 -1.72 -42.86 6.14
C TYR A 94 -3.20 -42.52 6.35
N GLU A 95 -4.08 -43.37 5.84
CA GLU A 95 -5.50 -43.37 6.18
C GLU A 95 -5.60 -43.55 7.72
N GLU A 96 -5.68 -42.45 8.45
CA GLU A 96 -6.17 -42.48 9.83
C GLU A 96 -7.63 -42.91 9.77
N GLU A 97 -7.89 -44.15 10.21
CA GLU A 97 -9.22 -44.73 10.41
C GLU A 97 -10.09 -43.75 11.21
N ASP A 98 -11.10 -43.19 10.55
CA ASP A 98 -12.11 -42.29 11.13
C ASP A 98 -12.98 -43.06 12.14
N PRO A 99 -12.97 -42.71 13.44
CA PRO A 99 -13.84 -43.34 14.42
C PRO A 99 -15.19 -42.63 14.48
N GLU A 100 -16.22 -43.40 14.12
CA GLU A 100 -17.60 -43.35 14.65
C GLU A 100 -18.48 -42.13 14.29
N GLU A 101 -19.28 -42.35 13.23
CA GLU A 101 -20.75 -42.31 13.23
C GLU A 101 -21.41 -41.39 14.28
N TYR A 102 -21.56 -40.10 13.94
CA TYR A 102 -22.47 -39.21 14.66
C TYR A 102 -23.86 -39.20 14.03
N ALA A 103 -24.83 -39.58 14.86
CA ALA A 103 -26.25 -39.70 14.56
C ALA A 103 -26.91 -38.40 14.07
N GLU A 104 -27.80 -38.56 13.10
CA GLU A 104 -28.70 -37.53 12.58
C GLU A 104 -29.63 -36.96 13.68
N PRO A 105 -29.79 -35.63 13.80
CA PRO A 105 -30.86 -35.05 14.60
C PRO A 105 -32.17 -34.95 13.79
N GLU A 106 -33.25 -35.43 14.40
CA GLU A 106 -34.64 -35.37 13.92
C GLU A 106 -35.14 -33.92 13.72
N GLU A 107 -35.95 -33.73 12.68
CA GLU A 107 -36.66 -32.51 12.32
C GLU A 107 -37.76 -32.16 13.36
N ASP A 108 -37.73 -30.94 13.91
CA ASP A 108 -38.79 -30.38 14.77
C ASP A 108 -39.58 -29.30 14.02
N ASP A 109 -40.81 -29.66 13.60
CA ASP A 109 -41.82 -28.81 12.98
C ASP A 109 -42.56 -27.96 14.04
N GLY A 110 -42.14 -26.70 14.22
CA GLY A 110 -42.81 -25.71 15.06
C GLY A 110 -43.56 -24.61 14.26
N PRO A 111 -44.77 -24.19 14.67
CA PRO A 111 -45.65 -23.31 13.89
C PRO A 111 -45.30 -21.80 13.99
N PRO A 112 -45.79 -20.96 13.05
CA PRO A 112 -45.45 -19.54 12.99
C PRO A 112 -46.34 -18.71 13.92
N GLY A 113 -45.75 -17.85 14.75
CA GLY A 113 -46.50 -16.98 15.64
C GLY A 113 -45.78 -15.69 16.00
N GLY A 114 -46.43 -14.56 15.73
CA GLY A 114 -46.33 -13.35 16.55
C GLY A 114 -45.44 -12.23 16.01
N VAL A 115 -46.05 -11.31 15.26
CA VAL A 115 -45.51 -9.97 15.00
C VAL A 115 -45.73 -9.11 16.25
N PRO A 116 -44.72 -8.41 16.81
CA PRO A 116 -44.96 -7.38 17.81
C PRO A 116 -45.20 -6.03 17.14
N ASP A 117 -46.38 -5.46 17.42
CA ASP A 117 -46.69 -4.04 17.30
C ASP A 117 -45.65 -3.22 18.08
N PHE A 118 -45.00 -2.25 17.42
CA PHE A 118 -44.21 -1.22 18.08
C PHE A 118 -44.97 0.10 17.99
N ASP A 119 -45.55 0.48 19.13
CA ASP A 119 -46.15 1.79 19.36
C ASP A 119 -45.10 2.91 19.22
N GLU A 120 -45.40 3.88 18.36
CA GLU A 120 -44.72 5.18 18.30
C GLU A 120 -45.06 6.02 19.53
N GLU A 121 -44.05 6.41 20.32
CA GLU A 121 -44.15 7.54 21.26
C GLU A 121 -43.35 8.77 20.77
N PRO A 122 -43.88 10.00 20.93
CA PRO A 122 -43.26 11.20 20.42
C PRO A 122 -42.33 11.90 21.43
N VAL A 123 -41.23 12.43 20.87
CA VAL A 123 -40.58 13.73 21.18
C VAL A 123 -40.30 14.07 22.66
N ARG A 124 -39.01 14.14 23.01
CA ARG A 124 -38.51 15.11 24.00
C ARG A 124 -37.28 15.87 23.50
N SER A 125 -37.48 17.18 23.39
CA SER A 125 -36.53 18.24 23.09
C SER A 125 -35.43 18.34 24.15
N ARG A 126 -34.18 18.46 23.69
CA ARG A 126 -32.99 18.67 24.52
C ARG A 126 -32.59 20.16 24.49
N PRO A 127 -32.34 20.82 25.64
CA PRO A 127 -32.01 22.23 25.66
C PRO A 127 -30.53 22.48 25.34
N ALA A 128 -30.29 23.65 24.76
CA ALA A 128 -28.99 24.22 24.44
C ALA A 128 -28.08 24.34 25.68
N ARG A 129 -26.79 24.01 25.52
CA ARG A 129 -25.77 24.24 26.54
C ARG A 129 -24.85 25.38 26.11
N SER A 130 -24.78 26.37 26.99
CA SER A 130 -23.98 27.60 26.92
C SER A 130 -22.48 27.37 26.72
N ALA A 131 -21.89 28.35 26.06
CA ALA A 131 -20.48 28.62 25.97
C ALA A 131 -19.91 29.09 27.32
N GLU A 132 -18.77 28.51 27.75
CA GLU A 132 -17.88 29.13 28.74
C GLU A 132 -16.40 28.91 28.37
N ALA A 133 -15.73 30.05 28.13
CA ALA A 133 -14.38 30.45 28.49
C ALA A 133 -13.22 29.42 28.49
N SER A 134 -12.40 29.47 27.44
CA SER A 134 -11.01 28.99 27.47
C SER A 134 -10.08 30.04 28.12
N GLN A 135 -9.48 29.67 29.26
CA GLN A 135 -8.40 30.42 29.89
C GLN A 135 -7.04 30.04 29.25
N SER A 136 -6.24 31.06 28.98
CA SER A 136 -4.90 31.01 28.41
C SER A 136 -3.87 30.43 29.39
N ARG A 137 -3.05 29.49 28.91
CA ARG A 137 -1.83 29.02 29.59
C ARG A 137 -0.60 29.79 29.07
N PRO A 138 0.40 30.08 29.93
CA PRO A 138 1.61 30.78 29.53
C PRO A 138 2.57 29.84 28.77
N ALA A 139 3.24 30.40 27.76
CA ALA A 139 4.24 29.71 26.95
C ALA A 139 5.48 29.36 27.79
N VAL A 140 5.92 28.11 27.72
CA VAL A 140 7.20 27.64 28.26
C VAL A 140 8.24 27.78 27.14
N SER A 141 9.29 28.55 27.41
CA SER A 141 10.42 28.74 26.49
C SER A 141 11.20 27.44 26.33
N ALA A 142 11.36 26.99 25.08
CA ALA A 142 12.19 25.84 24.73
C ALA A 142 13.69 26.19 24.81
N PRO A 143 14.56 25.25 25.21
CA PRO A 143 16.00 25.46 25.28
C PRO A 143 16.63 25.48 23.88
N GLU A 144 17.57 26.41 23.67
CA GLU A 144 18.42 26.48 22.48
C GLU A 144 19.34 25.24 22.42
N ALA A 145 19.04 24.32 21.50
CA ALA A 145 19.94 23.22 21.15
C ALA A 145 20.99 23.72 20.15
N SER A 146 22.26 23.53 20.47
CA SER A 146 23.39 23.83 19.59
C SER A 146 23.38 22.88 18.39
N PHE A 147 23.15 23.42 17.19
CA PHE A 147 23.25 22.70 15.92
C PHE A 147 24.71 22.40 15.59
N GLU A 148 25.15 21.16 15.75
CA GLU A 148 26.25 20.63 14.94
C GLU A 148 25.84 20.59 13.46
N PRO A 149 26.78 20.65 12.50
CA PRO A 149 26.43 20.73 11.08
C PRO A 149 25.81 19.40 10.62
N MET A 150 24.47 19.36 10.59
CA MET A 150 23.65 18.20 10.18
C MET A 150 24.08 17.56 8.85
N ALA A 151 24.80 18.27 7.99
CA ALA A 151 25.35 17.76 6.74
C ALA A 151 26.30 16.55 6.96
N ALA A 152 27.22 16.62 7.94
CA ALA A 152 28.18 15.54 8.19
C ALA A 152 27.48 14.26 8.72
N GLN A 153 26.46 14.44 9.55
CA GLN A 153 25.67 13.33 10.08
C GLN A 153 24.80 12.67 8.99
N ARG A 154 24.24 13.45 8.07
CA ARG A 154 23.48 12.96 6.91
C ARG A 154 24.36 12.21 5.90
N VAL A 155 25.60 12.64 5.70
CA VAL A 155 26.59 11.90 4.90
C VAL A 155 26.94 10.56 5.55
N ALA A 156 27.20 10.55 6.86
CA ALA A 156 27.50 9.31 7.58
C ALA A 156 26.34 8.29 7.51
N LEU A 157 25.09 8.76 7.56
CA LEU A 157 23.89 7.95 7.34
C LEU A 157 23.86 7.34 5.92
N ARG A 158 24.23 8.11 4.88
CA ARG A 158 24.35 7.59 3.51
C ARG A 158 25.40 6.49 3.40
N LEU A 159 26.59 6.69 3.98
CA LEU A 159 27.66 5.68 3.92
C LEU A 159 27.25 4.37 4.60
N ARG A 160 26.51 4.47 5.70
CA ARG A 160 25.92 3.30 6.37
C ARG A 160 24.84 2.63 5.49
N ALA A 161 23.99 3.42 4.85
CA ALA A 161 22.97 2.91 3.94
C ALA A 161 23.58 2.20 2.73
N VAL A 162 24.61 2.77 2.10
CA VAL A 162 25.33 2.15 0.98
C VAL A 162 25.94 0.81 1.40
N ALA A 163 26.55 0.73 2.59
CA ALA A 163 27.10 -0.53 3.11
C ALA A 163 26.01 -1.60 3.37
N GLU A 164 24.82 -1.20 3.84
CA GLU A 164 23.68 -2.12 4.02
C GLU A 164 23.10 -2.59 2.68
N ILE A 165 23.04 -1.72 1.66
CA ILE A 165 22.59 -2.09 0.30
C ILE A 165 23.55 -3.09 -0.34
N GLN A 166 24.86 -2.92 -0.15
CA GLN A 166 25.86 -3.87 -0.65
C GLN A 166 25.66 -5.27 -0.04
N GLU A 167 25.20 -5.36 1.20
CA GLU A 167 24.90 -6.64 1.85
C GLU A 167 23.59 -7.26 1.33
N VAL A 168 22.57 -6.44 1.03
CA VAL A 168 21.31 -6.89 0.38
C VAL A 168 21.55 -7.30 -1.09
N GLN A 169 22.41 -6.60 -1.82
CA GLN A 169 22.77 -6.92 -3.20
C GLN A 169 23.51 -8.25 -3.32
N LYS A 170 24.34 -8.61 -2.33
CA LYS A 170 24.93 -9.95 -2.26
C LYS A 170 23.89 -11.07 -2.15
N VAL A 171 22.73 -10.78 -1.56
CA VAL A 171 21.63 -11.77 -1.41
C VAL A 171 20.82 -11.91 -2.70
N LEU A 172 20.77 -10.88 -3.55
CA LEU A 172 19.94 -10.84 -4.75
C LEU A 172 20.57 -11.45 -6.02
N GLU A 173 21.75 -12.10 -5.92
CA GLU A 173 22.47 -12.75 -7.05
C GLU A 173 22.57 -11.90 -8.33
N LEU A 174 22.56 -10.57 -8.21
CA LEU A 174 22.73 -9.68 -9.35
C LEU A 174 24.18 -9.77 -9.85
N ASP A 175 24.36 -9.78 -11.17
CA ASP A 175 25.69 -9.71 -11.79
C ASP A 175 26.49 -8.55 -11.17
N PRO A 176 27.57 -8.85 -10.42
CA PRO A 176 28.31 -7.84 -9.68
C PRO A 176 28.95 -6.80 -10.60
N GLU A 177 29.28 -7.14 -11.86
CA GLU A 177 29.81 -6.17 -12.81
C GLU A 177 28.73 -5.19 -13.30
N ALA A 178 27.52 -5.68 -13.56
CA ALA A 178 26.38 -4.83 -13.93
C ALA A 178 25.94 -3.93 -12.77
N ALA A 179 25.96 -4.45 -11.55
CA ALA A 179 25.65 -3.70 -10.33
C ALA A 179 26.70 -2.61 -10.08
N GLU A 180 27.99 -2.93 -10.18
CA GLU A 180 29.07 -1.98 -9.98
C GLU A 180 29.12 -0.92 -11.10
N ALA A 181 28.82 -1.30 -12.35
CA ALA A 181 28.68 -0.35 -13.46
C ALA A 181 27.47 0.58 -13.27
N ALA A 182 26.33 0.08 -12.79
CA ALA A 182 25.16 0.90 -12.45
C ALA A 182 25.45 1.85 -11.27
N GLU A 183 26.20 1.38 -10.27
CA GLU A 183 26.60 2.17 -9.10
C GLU A 183 27.56 3.30 -9.50
N ARG A 184 28.59 3.00 -10.30
CA ARG A 184 29.56 4.00 -10.81
C ARG A 184 28.96 4.99 -11.81
N SER A 185 28.03 4.53 -12.66
CA SER A 185 27.33 5.37 -13.66
C SER A 185 26.32 6.33 -13.03
N ALA A 186 25.82 6.02 -11.83
CA ALA A 186 24.66 6.69 -11.25
C ALA A 186 24.89 7.37 -9.89
N ALA A 187 26.07 7.21 -9.28
CA ALA A 187 26.40 7.88 -8.03
C ALA A 187 26.79 9.35 -8.29
N LEU A 188 25.93 10.27 -7.86
CA LEU A 188 26.35 11.66 -7.63
C LEU A 188 27.43 11.68 -6.55
N ASP A 189 28.43 12.54 -6.75
CA ASP A 189 29.47 12.71 -5.74
C ASP A 189 28.90 13.31 -4.44
N GLU A 190 29.69 13.27 -3.37
CA GLU A 190 29.24 13.73 -2.06
C GLU A 190 28.90 15.23 -2.04
N ALA A 191 29.66 16.05 -2.78
CA ALA A 191 29.45 17.49 -2.85
C ALA A 191 28.17 17.82 -3.64
N GLU A 192 27.92 17.11 -4.74
CA GLU A 192 26.70 17.23 -5.54
C GLU A 192 25.46 16.85 -4.73
N LEU A 193 25.52 15.76 -3.96
CA LEU A 193 24.41 15.37 -3.09
C LEU A 193 24.20 16.39 -1.97
N ALA A 194 25.26 16.86 -1.33
CA ALA A 194 25.17 17.88 -0.28
C ALA A 194 24.51 19.16 -0.81
N GLN A 195 24.90 19.62 -2.00
CA GLN A 195 24.28 20.77 -2.66
C GLN A 195 22.80 20.53 -2.98
N ASN A 196 22.45 19.33 -3.47
CA ASN A 196 21.05 18.96 -3.68
C ASN A 196 20.24 19.02 -2.39
N LEU A 197 20.76 18.45 -1.30
CA LEU A 197 20.10 18.41 0.01
C LEU A 197 19.92 19.81 0.61
N GLU A 198 20.90 20.69 0.46
CA GLU A 198 20.81 22.09 0.89
C GLU A 198 19.69 22.81 0.14
N GLY A 199 19.70 22.76 -1.20
CA GLY A 199 18.67 23.41 -2.01
C GLY A 199 17.27 22.82 -1.79
N MET A 200 17.15 21.49 -1.61
CA MET A 200 15.89 20.84 -1.24
C MET A 200 15.38 21.32 0.12
N THR A 201 16.27 21.41 1.11
CA THR A 201 15.93 21.88 2.46
C THR A 201 15.44 23.33 2.44
N ASP A 202 16.11 24.20 1.70
CA ASP A 202 15.74 25.61 1.58
C ASP A 202 14.41 25.80 0.84
N LEU A 203 14.17 25.02 -0.22
CA LEU A 203 12.90 25.00 -0.93
C LEU A 203 11.75 24.54 -0.02
N CYS A 204 12.00 23.55 0.84
CA CYS A 204 11.02 23.07 1.81
C CYS A 204 10.74 24.10 2.90
N LYS A 205 11.76 24.80 3.42
CA LYS A 205 11.61 25.83 4.47
C LYS A 205 10.86 27.08 4.01
N THR A 206 11.04 27.47 2.76
CA THR A 206 10.38 28.66 2.18
C THR A 206 8.91 28.41 1.85
N SER A 207 8.55 27.15 1.68
CA SER A 207 7.19 26.76 1.45
C SER A 207 6.53 26.54 2.81
N ALA A 208 5.35 27.12 3.02
CA ALA A 208 4.47 26.65 4.07
C ALA A 208 3.97 25.27 3.66
N LEU A 209 4.85 24.28 3.70
CA LEU A 209 4.49 22.89 3.73
C LEU A 209 3.69 22.75 5.01
N SER A 210 2.37 22.95 4.91
CA SER A 210 1.48 22.16 5.74
C SER A 210 1.98 20.75 5.51
N PRO A 211 2.53 20.05 6.52
CA PRO A 211 3.00 18.69 6.32
C PRO A 211 1.89 18.01 5.55
N LEU A 212 2.18 17.67 4.29
CA LEU A 212 1.28 16.93 3.43
C LEU A 212 1.32 15.52 3.99
N SER A 213 0.81 15.38 5.21
CA SER A 213 0.38 14.13 5.77
C SER A 213 -0.64 13.67 4.74
N LEU A 214 -0.30 12.67 3.94
CA LEU A 214 -1.14 12.11 2.88
C LEU A 214 -2.54 11.68 3.36
N LEU A 215 -2.73 11.62 4.68
CA LEU A 215 -3.91 12.16 5.34
C LEU A 215 -3.39 12.95 6.55
N ASP A 216 -3.62 14.26 6.63
CA ASP A 216 -3.73 14.91 7.93
C ASP A 216 -5.01 14.29 8.45
N LEU A 217 -4.91 13.09 9.05
CA LEU A 217 -5.98 12.45 9.79
C LEU A 217 -6.28 13.46 10.90
N ARG A 218 -7.03 14.50 10.59
CA ARG A 218 -7.79 15.30 11.55
C ARG A 218 -8.99 14.47 12.05
N VAL A 219 -9.16 13.26 11.50
CA VAL A 219 -9.79 12.09 12.15
C VAL A 219 -8.89 11.45 13.22
N ALA A 220 -7.72 12.03 13.50
CA ALA A 220 -7.10 12.00 14.81
C ALA A 220 -7.50 13.28 15.56
N PRO A 221 -8.73 13.38 16.11
CA PRO A 221 -8.96 14.40 17.11
C PRO A 221 -8.17 13.97 18.35
N SER A 222 -8.23 14.81 19.36
CA SER A 222 -8.22 14.49 20.79
C SER A 222 -8.94 13.20 21.27
N ASP A 223 -9.36 12.32 20.38
CA ASP A 223 -9.99 11.02 20.55
C ASP A 223 -9.08 9.81 20.28
N PHE A 224 -7.85 9.93 19.74
CA PHE A 224 -6.95 8.76 19.60
C PHE A 224 -6.74 8.04 20.95
N ASN A 225 -6.43 8.80 22.00
CA ASN A 225 -6.33 8.29 23.37
C ASN A 225 -7.70 7.97 24.02
N LYS A 226 -8.83 8.53 23.54
CA LYS A 226 -10.16 8.25 24.11
C LYS A 226 -10.85 7.05 23.45
N ARG A 227 -10.65 6.81 22.16
CA ARG A 227 -11.15 5.66 21.38
C ARG A 227 -10.16 4.48 21.37
N ALA A 228 -8.90 4.67 21.79
CA ALA A 228 -8.08 3.56 22.29
C ALA A 228 -8.67 2.86 23.53
N LYS A 229 -9.77 3.38 24.09
CA LYS A 229 -10.62 2.64 25.05
C LYS A 229 -11.58 1.65 24.39
N GLY A 230 -11.82 1.76 23.08
CA GLY A 230 -12.54 0.77 22.27
C GLY A 230 -11.61 -0.31 21.74
N SER A 231 -12.05 -1.04 20.72
CA SER A 231 -11.25 -2.08 20.06
C SER A 231 -10.03 -1.47 19.33
N LYS A 232 -8.84 -1.92 19.69
CA LYS A 232 -7.56 -1.60 19.03
C LYS A 232 -7.44 -2.30 17.68
N SER A 233 -7.99 -3.50 17.51
CA SER A 233 -8.07 -4.15 16.21
C SER A 233 -8.93 -3.34 15.24
N PHE A 234 -10.06 -2.79 15.69
CA PHE A 234 -10.87 -1.89 14.86
C PHE A 234 -10.10 -0.62 14.47
N PHE A 235 -9.27 -0.10 15.38
CA PHE A 235 -8.38 1.01 15.07
C PHE A 235 -7.40 0.66 13.94
N LEU A 236 -6.69 -0.47 14.03
CA LEU A 236 -5.75 -0.91 13.00
C LEU A 236 -6.45 -1.17 11.66
N TYR A 237 -7.64 -1.77 11.70
CA TYR A 237 -8.50 -1.93 10.53
C TYR A 237 -8.79 -0.58 9.84
N ARG A 238 -9.27 0.42 10.60
CA ARG A 238 -9.55 1.77 10.07
C ARG A 238 -8.29 2.43 9.52
N ALA A 239 -7.16 2.28 10.20
CA ALA A 239 -5.89 2.85 9.80
C ALA A 239 -5.37 2.22 8.50
N LEU A 240 -5.44 0.90 8.32
CA LEU A 240 -5.08 0.24 7.07
C LEU A 240 -5.94 0.71 5.89
N VAL A 241 -7.26 0.82 6.08
CA VAL A 241 -8.17 1.34 5.04
C VAL A 241 -7.84 2.79 4.70
N ALA A 242 -7.53 3.63 5.71
CA ALA A 242 -7.06 5.00 5.49
C ALA A 242 -5.74 5.04 4.72
N GLY A 243 -4.77 4.20 5.09
CA GLY A 243 -3.48 4.08 4.42
C GLY A 243 -3.66 3.70 2.94
N THR A 244 -4.52 2.73 2.63
CA THR A 244 -4.84 2.38 1.25
C THR A 244 -5.50 3.53 0.50
N ALA A 245 -6.43 4.24 1.14
CA ALA A 245 -7.05 5.42 0.55
C ALA A 245 -6.03 6.55 0.28
N ALA A 246 -4.99 6.70 1.09
CA ALA A 246 -3.90 7.65 0.84
C ALA A 246 -2.96 7.21 -0.29
N LEU A 247 -2.45 5.99 -0.18
CA LEU A 247 -1.25 5.57 -0.89
C LEU A 247 -1.57 4.93 -2.24
N ARG A 248 -2.81 4.48 -2.45
CA ARG A 248 -3.26 3.93 -3.73
C ARG A 248 -4.09 4.97 -4.48
N PRO A 249 -3.45 5.77 -5.36
CA PRO A 249 -4.21 6.58 -6.29
C PRO A 249 -5.00 5.65 -7.20
N TYR A 250 -6.30 5.89 -7.31
CA TYR A 250 -7.13 5.15 -8.24
C TYR A 250 -6.80 5.64 -9.66
N ARG A 251 -5.89 4.90 -10.34
CA ARG A 251 -5.41 5.15 -11.70
C ARG A 251 -6.56 4.98 -12.69
N GLY A 252 -7.37 6.01 -12.82
CA GLY A 252 -8.57 6.04 -13.66
C GLY A 252 -9.42 7.31 -13.47
N PHE A 253 -9.26 8.00 -12.32
CA PHE A 253 -10.04 9.20 -12.00
C PHE A 253 -9.22 10.49 -11.86
N VAL A 254 -7.92 10.43 -12.12
CA VAL A 254 -7.01 11.60 -12.03
C VAL A 254 -7.42 12.74 -13.00
N GLY A 255 -8.24 12.45 -14.02
CA GLY A 255 -8.72 13.45 -14.99
C GLY A 255 -9.90 14.32 -14.53
N ASN A 256 -10.61 13.96 -13.46
CA ASN A 256 -11.79 14.70 -12.94
C ASN A 256 -11.71 14.87 -11.41
N SER A 257 -10.53 15.21 -10.89
CA SER A 257 -10.30 15.41 -9.46
C SER A 257 -10.91 16.74 -8.97
N GLY A 258 -12.24 16.82 -8.95
CA GLY A 258 -12.93 17.79 -8.12
C GLY A 258 -12.51 17.60 -6.65
N PRO A 259 -12.67 18.63 -5.80
CA PRO A 259 -12.29 18.58 -4.38
C PRO A 259 -12.98 17.46 -3.58
N SER A 260 -13.98 16.79 -4.16
CA SER A 260 -14.67 15.62 -3.60
C SER A 260 -13.91 14.30 -3.72
N HIS A 261 -12.86 14.19 -4.53
CA HIS A 261 -12.17 12.93 -4.84
C HIS A 261 -10.79 12.77 -4.18
N THR A 262 -10.50 13.55 -3.14
CA THR A 262 -9.23 13.41 -2.42
C THR A 262 -9.20 12.10 -1.62
N PRO A 263 -8.01 11.52 -1.36
CA PRO A 263 -7.83 10.42 -0.39
C PRO A 263 -8.63 10.56 0.90
N GLU A 264 -8.58 11.74 1.51
CA GLU A 264 -9.26 12.05 2.76
C GLU A 264 -10.78 12.00 2.57
N SER A 265 -11.29 12.53 1.45
CA SER A 265 -12.72 12.46 1.19
C SER A 265 -13.19 11.02 0.98
N ARG A 266 -12.38 10.15 0.37
CA ARG A 266 -12.73 8.73 0.19
C ARG A 266 -12.90 8.02 1.53
N PHE A 267 -11.88 8.13 2.39
CA PHE A 267 -11.92 7.55 3.72
C PHE A 267 -13.04 8.14 4.59
N ARG A 268 -13.20 9.47 4.57
CA ARG A 268 -14.25 10.16 5.35
C ARG A 268 -15.65 9.68 4.99
N VAL A 269 -15.94 9.44 3.71
CA VAL A 269 -17.24 8.88 3.30
C VAL A 269 -17.50 7.51 3.93
N LEU A 270 -16.49 6.62 3.93
CA LEU A 270 -16.62 5.30 4.57
C LEU A 270 -16.80 5.41 6.08
N ASP A 271 -16.07 6.32 6.72
CA ASP A 271 -16.09 6.49 8.17
C ASP A 271 -17.40 7.14 8.66
N GLU A 272 -17.81 8.26 8.06
CA GLU A 272 -18.99 9.03 8.45
C GLU A 272 -20.31 8.31 8.11
N SER A 273 -20.32 7.45 7.09
CA SER A 273 -21.48 6.61 6.76
C SER A 273 -21.62 5.37 7.67
N GLY A 274 -20.67 5.16 8.59
CA GLY A 274 -20.61 3.98 9.45
C GLY A 274 -20.30 2.68 8.69
N ALA A 275 -19.85 2.75 7.42
CA ALA A 275 -19.53 1.56 6.63
C ALA A 275 -18.42 0.72 7.28
N LEU A 276 -17.40 1.38 7.84
CA LEU A 276 -16.28 0.72 8.52
C LEU A 276 -16.73 -0.01 9.80
N SER A 277 -17.52 0.64 10.65
CA SER A 277 -18.06 0.02 11.88
C SER A 277 -18.99 -1.15 11.56
N ARG A 278 -19.91 -0.99 10.61
CA ARG A 278 -20.81 -2.08 10.23
C ARG A 278 -20.07 -3.29 9.69
N HIS A 279 -19.06 -3.06 8.85
CA HIS A 279 -18.23 -4.13 8.32
C HIS A 279 -17.43 -4.85 9.41
N PHE A 280 -16.78 -4.10 10.31
CA PHE A 280 -15.85 -4.67 11.27
C PHE A 280 -16.50 -5.10 12.59
N GLU A 281 -17.22 -4.19 13.24
CA GLU A 281 -17.79 -4.38 14.59
C GLU A 281 -19.13 -5.13 14.55
N GLU A 282 -19.99 -4.85 13.56
CA GLU A 282 -21.29 -5.52 13.41
C GLU A 282 -21.21 -6.78 12.53
N ASN A 283 -20.02 -7.12 12.02
CA ASN A 283 -19.78 -8.26 11.12
C ASN A 283 -20.72 -8.28 9.90
N GLN A 284 -21.16 -7.11 9.42
CA GLN A 284 -21.98 -7.02 8.21
C GLN A 284 -21.14 -7.41 6.99
N SER A 285 -21.70 -8.23 6.10
CA SER A 285 -21.01 -8.61 4.87
C SER A 285 -20.69 -7.39 4.00
N LEU A 286 -19.56 -7.46 3.29
CA LEU A 286 -19.09 -6.36 2.45
C LEU A 286 -20.12 -5.97 1.38
N ASP A 287 -20.84 -6.94 0.80
CA ASP A 287 -21.90 -6.69 -0.17
C ASP A 287 -23.04 -5.83 0.39
N LEU A 288 -23.45 -6.09 1.63
CA LEU A 288 -24.50 -5.30 2.29
C LEU A 288 -24.01 -3.89 2.65
N VAL A 289 -22.74 -3.76 3.03
CA VAL A 289 -22.10 -2.46 3.27
C VAL A 289 -22.03 -1.64 1.98
N ILE A 290 -21.63 -2.26 0.87
CA ILE A 290 -21.62 -1.64 -0.47
C ILE A 290 -23.04 -1.25 -0.90
N ALA A 291 -24.02 -2.15 -0.76
CA ALA A 291 -25.41 -1.87 -1.09
C ALA A 291 -25.94 -0.67 -0.29
N SER A 292 -25.59 -0.58 1.00
CA SER A 292 -25.94 0.55 1.85
C SER A 292 -25.30 1.86 1.40
N LEU A 293 -24.03 1.84 0.98
CA LEU A 293 -23.35 3.02 0.44
C LEU A 293 -24.02 3.51 -0.86
N VAL A 294 -24.38 2.59 -1.75
CA VAL A 294 -25.11 2.90 -2.98
C VAL A 294 -26.48 3.52 -2.68
N GLN A 295 -27.24 2.93 -1.76
CA GLN A 295 -28.53 3.46 -1.32
C GLN A 295 -28.41 4.85 -0.67
N ALA A 296 -27.31 5.11 0.04
CA ALA A 296 -26.98 6.41 0.61
C ALA A 296 -26.53 7.46 -0.43
N GLY A 297 -26.54 7.12 -1.72
CA GLY A 297 -26.21 8.03 -2.81
C GLY A 297 -24.72 8.07 -3.19
N TYR A 298 -23.90 7.15 -2.67
CA TYR A 298 -22.48 7.04 -3.04
C TYR A 298 -22.23 6.09 -4.22
N GLY A 299 -23.28 5.71 -4.96
CA GLY A 299 -23.16 4.84 -6.14
C GLY A 299 -22.37 5.46 -7.30
N ASP A 300 -22.28 6.79 -7.34
CA ASP A 300 -21.48 7.56 -8.29
C ASP A 300 -20.04 7.82 -7.80
N ARG A 301 -19.64 7.22 -6.67
CA ARG A 301 -18.31 7.29 -6.06
C ARG A 301 -17.53 5.98 -6.22
N PRO A 302 -17.14 5.59 -7.44
CA PRO A 302 -16.38 4.37 -7.66
C PRO A 302 -15.02 4.39 -6.93
N ASP A 303 -14.49 5.58 -6.67
CA ASP A 303 -13.27 5.80 -5.89
C ASP A 303 -13.41 5.40 -4.41
N VAL A 304 -14.62 5.49 -3.84
CA VAL A 304 -14.96 4.99 -2.50
C VAL A 304 -15.17 3.47 -2.54
N LEU A 305 -15.95 2.99 -3.51
CA LEU A 305 -16.27 1.56 -3.65
C LEU A 305 -15.03 0.72 -3.97
N ALA A 306 -14.03 1.30 -4.64
CA ALA A 306 -12.74 0.65 -4.92
C ALA A 306 -11.93 0.31 -3.65
N LEU A 307 -12.30 0.83 -2.48
CA LEU A 307 -11.67 0.48 -1.21
C LEU A 307 -12.24 -0.80 -0.57
N ALA A 308 -13.30 -1.37 -1.14
CA ALA A 308 -13.94 -2.57 -0.59
C ALA A 308 -13.00 -3.78 -0.45
N PRO A 309 -12.12 -4.11 -1.43
CA PRO A 309 -11.14 -5.19 -1.24
C PRO A 309 -10.18 -4.92 -0.08
N ALA A 310 -9.74 -3.67 0.08
CA ALA A 310 -8.88 -3.29 1.20
C ALA A 310 -9.60 -3.40 2.55
N MET A 311 -10.91 -3.13 2.60
CA MET A 311 -11.73 -3.37 3.78
C MET A 311 -11.78 -4.86 4.13
N ALA A 312 -12.02 -5.76 3.16
CA ALA A 312 -12.03 -7.21 3.42
C ALA A 312 -10.68 -7.68 3.98
N LEU A 313 -9.58 -7.34 3.29
CA LEU A 313 -8.23 -7.75 3.68
C LEU A 313 -7.81 -7.16 5.03
N ALA A 314 -8.12 -5.88 5.28
CA ALA A 314 -7.82 -5.25 6.56
C ALA A 314 -8.64 -5.87 7.71
N LYS A 315 -9.89 -6.27 7.46
CA LYS A 315 -10.69 -6.97 8.49
C LYS A 315 -10.05 -8.32 8.81
N GLN A 316 -9.73 -9.12 7.80
CA GLN A 316 -9.05 -10.41 7.98
C GLN A 316 -7.70 -10.25 8.72
N ALA A 317 -6.94 -9.21 8.40
CA ALA A 317 -5.66 -8.93 9.06
C ALA A 317 -5.85 -8.51 10.53
N CYS A 318 -6.93 -7.80 10.87
CA CYS A 318 -7.10 -7.21 12.20
C CYS A 318 -8.05 -7.96 13.13
N ASP A 319 -8.92 -8.85 12.63
CA ASP A 319 -9.95 -9.51 13.44
C ASP A 319 -9.33 -10.24 14.64
N ASP A 320 -9.97 -10.10 15.81
CA ASP A 320 -9.52 -10.68 17.08
C ASP A 320 -8.09 -10.34 17.55
N ARG A 321 -7.45 -9.31 16.98
CA ARG A 321 -6.06 -8.92 17.32
C ARG A 321 -5.91 -7.83 18.37
N ASP A 322 -6.92 -7.59 19.21
CA ASP A 322 -6.89 -6.54 20.25
C ASP A 322 -5.73 -6.69 21.25
N LYS A 323 -5.46 -7.94 21.66
CA LYS A 323 -4.36 -8.26 22.56
C LYS A 323 -3.01 -8.00 21.89
N TRP A 324 -2.83 -8.49 20.66
CA TRP A 324 -1.62 -8.28 19.89
C TRP A 324 -1.33 -6.78 19.66
N ALA A 325 -2.34 -6.02 19.23
CA ALA A 325 -2.24 -4.56 19.04
C ALA A 325 -1.87 -3.82 20.33
N SER A 326 -2.21 -4.38 21.49
CA SER A 326 -1.78 -3.85 22.80
C SER A 326 -0.35 -4.19 23.16
N ASP A 327 0.13 -5.38 22.78
CA ASP A 327 1.42 -5.91 23.18
C ASP A 327 2.55 -5.41 22.29
N ILE A 328 2.26 -5.06 21.03
CA ILE A 328 3.26 -4.57 20.09
C ILE A 328 3.90 -3.23 20.51
N GLY A 329 3.12 -2.33 21.11
CA GLY A 329 3.64 -1.07 21.65
C GLY A 329 4.56 -1.25 22.88
N LYS A 330 4.65 -2.46 23.45
CA LYS A 330 5.49 -2.78 24.60
C LYS A 330 6.85 -3.38 24.21
N LYS A 331 7.10 -3.59 22.91
CA LYS A 331 8.37 -4.13 22.43
C LYS A 331 9.48 -3.12 22.70
N LYS A 332 10.67 -3.63 23.00
CA LYS A 332 11.83 -2.79 23.34
C LYS A 332 12.61 -2.28 22.13
N LYS A 333 12.40 -2.88 20.96
CA LYS A 333 13.19 -2.68 19.75
C LYS A 333 12.27 -2.51 18.54
N ALA A 334 12.57 -1.53 17.70
CA ALA A 334 11.83 -1.25 16.47
C ALA A 334 11.81 -2.44 15.50
N GLU A 335 12.91 -3.19 15.39
CA GLU A 335 13.01 -4.34 14.47
C GLU A 335 11.99 -5.44 14.82
N LYS A 336 11.74 -5.64 16.12
CA LYS A 336 10.74 -6.61 16.59
C LYS A 336 9.32 -6.13 16.35
N VAL A 337 9.08 -4.82 16.37
CA VAL A 337 7.79 -4.27 15.95
C VAL A 337 7.58 -4.54 14.47
N TRP A 338 8.57 -4.25 13.62
CA TRP A 338 8.46 -4.48 12.17
C TRP A 338 8.26 -5.94 11.80
N GLU A 339 9.02 -6.85 12.41
CA GLU A 339 8.87 -8.30 12.22
C GLU A 339 7.44 -8.75 12.53
N GLU A 340 6.89 -8.35 13.68
CA GLU A 340 5.52 -8.72 14.10
C GLU A 340 4.44 -8.01 13.26
N VAL A 341 4.59 -6.72 12.96
CA VAL A 341 3.65 -6.00 12.07
C VAL A 341 3.58 -6.68 10.71
N TYR A 342 4.73 -7.03 10.13
CA TYR A 342 4.79 -7.69 8.85
C TYR A 342 4.15 -9.09 8.94
N GLN A 343 4.58 -9.96 9.86
CA GLN A 343 4.02 -11.32 9.99
C GLN A 343 2.50 -11.32 10.20
N GLU A 344 1.98 -10.37 10.96
CA GLU A 344 0.59 -10.40 11.42
C GLU A 344 -0.36 -9.69 10.46
N LEU A 345 0.09 -8.60 9.83
CA LEU A 345 -0.75 -7.75 8.97
C LEU A 345 -0.42 -7.82 7.48
N HIS A 346 0.74 -8.37 7.09
CA HIS A 346 1.08 -8.48 5.68
C HIS A 346 0.24 -9.56 5.01
N SER A 347 -0.80 -9.13 4.29
CA SER A 347 -1.66 -10.00 3.49
C SER A 347 -1.24 -10.03 2.00
N GLY A 348 0.03 -9.75 1.69
CA GLY A 348 0.51 -9.53 0.32
C GLY A 348 -0.04 -8.26 -0.36
N PHE A 349 -0.73 -7.41 0.41
CA PHE A 349 -1.41 -6.22 -0.11
C PHE A 349 -0.96 -4.92 0.57
N PHE A 350 -0.37 -4.94 1.76
CA PHE A 350 -0.23 -3.72 2.59
C PHE A 350 1.20 -3.17 2.73
N ASP A 351 2.12 -3.34 1.78
CA ASP A 351 3.53 -2.97 2.00
C ASP A 351 3.74 -1.50 2.42
N LEU A 352 3.25 -0.56 1.61
CA LEU A 352 3.40 0.86 1.90
C LEU A 352 2.49 1.29 3.07
N GLU A 353 1.32 0.68 3.16
CA GLU A 353 0.34 0.92 4.20
C GLU A 353 0.87 0.54 5.59
N LEU A 354 1.65 -0.54 5.71
CA LEU A 354 2.30 -0.92 6.96
C LEU A 354 3.36 0.09 7.38
N ILE A 355 4.13 0.62 6.42
CA ILE A 355 5.13 1.66 6.72
C ILE A 355 4.45 2.91 7.27
N TRP A 356 3.40 3.34 6.57
CA TRP A 356 2.56 4.46 6.98
C TRP A 356 1.90 4.21 8.35
N LEU A 357 1.33 3.03 8.58
CA LEU A 357 0.67 2.67 9.84
C LEU A 357 1.61 2.79 11.03
N VAL A 358 2.80 2.19 10.96
CA VAL A 358 3.78 2.23 12.06
C VAL A 358 4.23 3.66 12.32
N ARG A 359 4.50 4.45 11.27
CA ARG A 359 4.82 5.87 11.41
C ARG A 359 3.71 6.62 12.15
N GLU A 360 2.46 6.45 11.73
CA GLU A 360 1.33 7.14 12.37
C GLU A 360 1.16 6.71 13.83
N CYS A 361 1.26 5.42 14.12
CA CYS A 361 1.23 4.90 15.48
C CYS A 361 2.36 5.46 16.35
N ALA A 362 3.58 5.58 15.82
CA ALA A 362 4.71 6.17 16.54
C ALA A 362 4.54 7.68 16.73
N ARG A 363 4.11 8.40 15.67
CA ARG A 363 3.84 9.85 15.67
C ARG A 363 2.81 10.26 16.73
N TYR A 364 1.77 9.45 16.91
CA TYR A 364 0.74 9.68 17.92
C TYR A 364 1.02 9.01 19.26
N GLU A 365 2.24 8.52 19.48
CA GLU A 365 2.69 7.85 20.71
C GLU A 365 1.84 6.62 21.10
N LEU A 366 1.13 6.00 20.15
CA LEU A 366 0.43 4.74 20.37
C LEU A 366 1.41 3.58 20.55
N TRP A 367 2.49 3.60 19.77
CA TRP A 367 3.62 2.69 19.88
C TRP A 367 4.87 3.48 20.24
N ALA A 368 5.10 3.66 21.55
CA ALA A 368 6.23 4.41 22.09
C ALA A 368 7.54 3.59 22.10
N VAL A 369 7.89 3.01 20.95
CA VAL A 369 9.12 2.23 20.77
C VAL A 369 10.16 3.12 20.08
N GLU A 370 11.33 3.25 20.71
CA GLU A 370 12.44 4.04 20.18
C GLU A 370 12.88 3.50 18.81
N GLY A 371 13.17 4.42 17.87
CA GLY A 371 13.62 4.10 16.52
C GLY A 371 12.51 3.83 15.48
N LEU A 372 11.23 3.75 15.85
CA LEU A 372 10.15 3.55 14.85
C LEU A 372 10.05 4.72 13.86
N LEU A 373 10.33 5.93 14.32
CA LEU A 373 10.32 7.13 13.46
C LEU A 373 11.56 7.22 12.56
N ASP A 374 12.55 6.32 12.69
CA ASP A 374 13.68 6.25 11.77
C ASP A 374 13.27 5.70 10.39
N THR A 375 12.03 5.20 10.25
CA THR A 375 11.41 4.63 9.04
C THR A 375 10.10 5.36 8.72
N ALA A 376 10.09 6.69 8.86
CA ALA A 376 8.87 7.50 8.74
C ALA A 376 8.58 7.98 7.30
N VAL A 377 9.57 7.99 6.40
CA VAL A 377 9.29 8.28 4.99
C VAL A 377 8.56 7.09 4.37
N VAL A 378 7.38 7.31 3.78
CA VAL A 378 6.67 6.27 3.03
C VAL A 378 7.19 6.24 1.59
N PRO A 379 7.86 5.15 1.16
CA PRO A 379 8.54 5.07 -0.14
C PRO A 379 7.54 4.78 -1.27
N THR A 380 6.62 5.70 -1.54
CA THR A 380 5.73 5.62 -2.72
C THR A 380 6.54 5.65 -4.02
N GLN A 381 5.94 5.23 -5.14
CA GLN A 381 6.63 5.25 -6.43
C GLN A 381 7.17 6.65 -6.77
N ASP A 382 6.37 7.71 -6.56
CA ASP A 382 6.79 9.09 -6.81
C ASP A 382 7.96 9.51 -5.90
N THR A 383 7.96 9.03 -4.65
CA THR A 383 9.03 9.27 -3.68
C THR A 383 10.32 8.57 -4.11
N LEU A 384 10.22 7.29 -4.50
CA LEU A 384 11.35 6.48 -4.98
C LEU A 384 11.94 7.05 -6.27
N ASP A 385 11.11 7.42 -7.23
CA ASP A 385 11.54 8.02 -8.50
C ASP A 385 12.25 9.35 -8.28
N ALA A 386 11.67 10.23 -7.45
CA ALA A 386 12.29 11.51 -7.12
C ALA A 386 13.65 11.31 -6.45
N ALA A 387 13.71 10.44 -5.43
CA ALA A 387 14.93 10.13 -4.68
C ALA A 387 16.02 9.51 -5.54
N PHE A 388 15.67 8.55 -6.38
CA PHE A 388 16.57 7.93 -7.34
C PHE A 388 17.17 8.99 -8.26
N ARG A 389 16.35 9.87 -8.84
CA ARG A 389 16.84 10.87 -9.80
C ARG A 389 17.80 11.87 -9.19
N VAL A 390 17.61 12.27 -7.94
CA VAL A 390 18.54 13.15 -7.22
C VAL A 390 19.67 12.41 -6.52
N GLY A 391 19.83 11.10 -6.78
CA GLY A 391 20.96 10.30 -6.29
C GLY A 391 20.89 9.93 -4.80
N LEU A 392 19.73 10.07 -4.16
CA LEU A 392 19.51 9.65 -2.77
C LEU A 392 19.30 8.13 -2.63
N LEU A 393 18.78 7.49 -3.69
CA LEU A 393 18.63 6.04 -3.77
C LEU A 393 19.34 5.49 -5.00
N PRO A 394 19.88 4.26 -4.93
CA PRO A 394 20.55 3.63 -6.06
C PRO A 394 19.58 3.10 -7.11
N LEU A 395 18.37 2.70 -6.73
CA LEU A 395 17.34 2.12 -7.60
C LEU A 395 15.99 2.86 -7.42
N PRO A 396 15.14 2.95 -8.46
CA PRO A 396 13.83 3.57 -8.37
C PRO A 396 12.72 2.59 -7.95
N TYR A 397 13.07 1.35 -7.63
CA TYR A 397 12.14 0.29 -7.24
C TYR A 397 12.69 -0.49 -6.03
N CYS A 398 11.77 -1.12 -5.30
CA CYS A 398 12.08 -2.05 -4.20
C CYS A 398 11.40 -3.38 -4.53
N GLY A 399 12.17 -4.47 -4.55
CA GLY A 399 11.66 -5.80 -4.92
C GLY A 399 10.84 -6.47 -3.82
N ASP A 400 11.05 -6.07 -2.57
CA ASP A 400 10.40 -6.64 -1.39
C ASP A 400 10.24 -5.61 -0.27
N PHE A 401 9.61 -6.04 0.83
CA PHE A 401 9.36 -5.20 2.01
C PHE A 401 10.64 -4.79 2.73
N ALA A 402 11.69 -5.62 2.73
CA ALA A 402 12.96 -5.29 3.37
C ALA A 402 13.67 -4.13 2.64
N ALA A 403 13.67 -4.16 1.31
CA ALA A 403 14.14 -3.08 0.48
C ALA A 403 13.33 -1.79 0.67
N LEU A 404 11.99 -1.89 0.83
CA LEU A 404 11.13 -0.75 1.14
C LEU A 404 11.47 -0.14 2.51
N LEU A 405 11.65 -0.95 3.56
CA LEU A 405 12.06 -0.48 4.89
C LEU A 405 13.44 0.18 4.85
N HIS A 406 14.38 -0.38 4.10
CA HIS A 406 15.70 0.21 3.94
C HIS A 406 15.63 1.57 3.22
N ALA A 407 14.86 1.66 2.13
CA ALA A 407 14.63 2.93 1.42
C ALA A 407 13.96 3.97 2.33
N SER A 408 12.93 3.55 3.09
CA SER A 408 12.27 4.39 4.10
C SER A 408 13.25 4.93 5.12
N ARG A 409 14.12 4.07 5.68
CA ARG A 409 15.13 4.47 6.66
C ARG A 409 16.14 5.47 6.11
N THR A 410 16.66 5.16 4.92
CA THR A 410 17.61 6.02 4.21
C THR A 410 17.02 7.40 3.95
N LEU A 411 15.79 7.45 3.42
CA LEU A 411 15.12 8.71 3.12
C LEU A 411 14.74 9.50 4.37
N THR A 412 14.36 8.84 5.46
CA THR A 412 14.06 9.50 6.73
C THR A 412 15.28 10.21 7.31
N GLY A 413 16.49 9.67 7.11
CA GLY A 413 17.74 10.35 7.47
C GLY A 413 17.95 11.68 6.74
N PHE A 414 17.34 11.87 5.56
CA PHE A 414 17.38 13.12 4.80
C PHE A 414 16.18 14.01 5.06
N PHE A 415 14.98 13.42 5.11
CA PHE A 415 13.69 14.09 5.27
C PHE A 415 13.07 13.69 6.61
N GLY A 416 13.54 14.34 7.67
CA GLY A 416 13.00 14.17 9.02
C GLY A 416 11.61 14.77 9.18
N GLN A 417 11.13 14.75 10.42
CA GLN A 417 9.84 15.34 10.81
C GLN A 417 9.77 16.84 10.50
N ASP A 418 10.90 17.55 10.62
CA ASP A 418 11.07 18.98 10.31
C ASP A 418 10.83 19.32 8.84
N LEU A 419 11.00 18.36 7.95
CA LEU A 419 10.76 18.50 6.51
C LEU A 419 9.48 17.79 6.06
N GLY A 420 8.69 17.26 6.99
CA GLY A 420 7.43 16.57 6.69
C GLY A 420 7.61 15.23 5.98
N TRP A 421 8.73 14.53 6.19
CA TRP A 421 9.02 13.22 5.58
C TRP A 421 8.94 13.24 4.04
N GLU A 422 8.19 12.33 3.41
CA GLU A 422 8.05 12.27 1.96
C GLU A 422 7.52 13.58 1.34
N ALA A 423 6.80 14.40 2.11
CA ALA A 423 6.27 15.67 1.61
C ALA A 423 7.38 16.60 1.10
N GLY A 424 8.56 16.60 1.74
CA GLY A 424 9.69 17.44 1.34
C GLY A 424 10.19 17.08 -0.06
N ILE A 425 10.43 15.79 -0.33
CA ILE A 425 10.92 15.35 -1.63
C ILE A 425 9.87 15.44 -2.73
N LEU A 426 8.61 15.16 -2.42
CA LEU A 426 7.50 15.29 -3.37
C LEU A 426 7.26 16.76 -3.73
N HIS A 427 7.33 17.67 -2.75
CA HIS A 427 7.27 19.10 -3.00
C HIS A 427 8.41 19.55 -3.91
N PHE A 428 9.64 19.14 -3.61
CA PHE A 428 10.79 19.41 -4.48
C PHE A 428 10.56 18.93 -5.92
N ALA A 429 10.09 17.69 -6.09
CA ALA A 429 9.82 17.13 -7.42
C ALA A 429 8.77 17.96 -8.17
N SER A 430 7.71 18.39 -7.48
CA SER A 430 6.65 19.22 -8.06
C SER A 430 7.14 20.60 -8.51
N GLN A 431 7.96 21.28 -7.70
CA GLN A 431 8.44 22.64 -7.98
C GLN A 431 9.49 22.67 -9.09
N THR A 432 10.32 21.63 -9.17
CA THR A 432 11.38 21.55 -10.18
C THR A 432 10.92 20.92 -11.49
N GLY A 433 9.74 20.30 -11.51
CA GLY A 433 9.29 19.47 -12.61
C GLY A 433 10.20 18.25 -12.81
N CYS A 434 10.67 17.66 -11.70
CA CYS A 434 11.53 16.48 -11.74
C CYS A 434 10.73 15.28 -12.30
N ALA A 435 10.97 14.95 -13.57
CA ALA A 435 10.31 13.87 -14.32
C ALA A 435 11.33 13.03 -15.10
N TYR A 436 10.97 11.81 -15.50
CA TYR A 436 11.77 11.06 -16.47
C TYR A 436 11.78 11.86 -17.77
N HIS A 437 12.91 11.86 -18.47
CA HIS A 437 13.12 12.73 -19.63
C HIS A 437 12.90 14.23 -19.30
N CYS A 438 13.31 14.65 -18.10
CA CYS A 438 13.09 16.02 -17.60
C CYS A 438 13.44 17.07 -18.67
N PRO A 439 12.49 17.94 -19.07
CA PRO A 439 12.74 18.96 -20.08
C PRO A 439 13.76 20.01 -19.59
N ASN A 440 13.89 20.16 -18.27
CA ASN A 440 14.77 21.11 -17.62
C ASN A 440 16.17 20.55 -17.34
N ARG A 441 16.54 19.34 -17.82
CA ARG A 441 17.81 18.70 -17.43
C ARG A 441 19.06 19.55 -17.71
N PHE A 442 19.03 20.46 -18.68
CA PHE A 442 20.16 21.34 -18.99
C PHE A 442 20.16 22.68 -18.26
N SER A 443 19.01 23.10 -17.72
CA SER A 443 18.82 24.41 -17.05
C SER A 443 18.59 24.29 -15.54
N CYS A 444 18.22 23.11 -15.05
CA CYS A 444 17.99 22.83 -13.64
C CYS A 444 19.29 23.02 -12.84
N SER A 445 19.23 23.72 -11.71
CA SER A 445 20.39 23.93 -10.83
C SER A 445 20.79 22.69 -10.02
N TYR A 446 19.91 21.70 -9.91
CA TYR A 446 20.12 20.49 -9.13
C TYR A 446 20.84 19.41 -9.94
N PHE A 447 21.72 18.64 -9.31
CA PHE A 447 22.33 17.48 -9.93
C PHE A 447 21.31 16.35 -10.01
N CYS A 448 21.23 15.69 -11.16
CA CYS A 448 20.34 14.55 -11.33
C CYS A 448 20.92 13.56 -12.32
N ARG A 449 20.51 12.28 -12.20
CA ARG A 449 21.00 11.19 -13.04
C ARG A 449 20.72 11.40 -14.54
N GLU A 450 19.66 12.15 -14.88
CA GLU A 450 19.34 12.54 -16.25
C GLU A 450 20.41 13.45 -16.90
N LYS A 451 21.26 14.12 -16.11
CA LYS A 451 22.39 14.91 -16.61
C LYS A 451 23.63 14.08 -16.93
N LEU A 452 23.76 12.90 -16.31
CA LEU A 452 24.93 12.02 -16.45
C LEU A 452 24.88 11.19 -17.73
N ARG A 453 23.68 10.91 -18.25
CA ARG A 453 23.49 10.24 -19.56
C ARG A 453 23.82 11.21 -20.70
N ARG A 454 25.11 11.34 -21.04
CA ARG A 454 25.60 12.04 -22.23
C ARG A 454 25.93 11.09 -23.36
#